data_AF-A0A847QFZ3-F1
#
_entry.id   AF-A0A847QFZ3-F1
#
_cell.length_a   1.000
_cell.length_b   1.000
_cell.length_c   1.000
_cell.angle_alpha   90.00
_cell.angle_beta   90.00
_cell.angle_gamma   90.00
#
_symmetry.space_group_name_H-M   'P 1'
#
loop_
_entity.id
_entity.type
_entity.pdbx_description
1 polymer ?
#
loop_
_entity_poly.entity_id
_entity_poly.type
_entity_poly.pdbx_seq_one_letter_code
_entity_poly.pdbx_strand_id
1 'polypeptide(L)'
;MDGLTRVTQRINTIEKRFMIPANPTSIGAFADVLAGAKQKSASTALNTNKQSIAKLVETSARQHGVDPKLALAVARTESGLETNSVSVAGAVGVMQLMPDTARSLGVQNITDPQENIDGGVRYLRKMLHTFNGDVVKAVAAYNAGPEAVKSYGGVPPYPETKSYVTKVMSQF
;
A
#
# COMPACT_ATOMS: atom_id res chain seq x y z
N MET A 1 -11.26 31.24 -7.00
CA MET A 1 -10.61 31.96 -5.88
C MET A 1 -10.49 30.96 -4.75
N ASP A 2 -9.29 30.42 -4.50
CA ASP A 2 -9.11 29.46 -3.42
C ASP A 2 -9.28 30.14 -2.04
N GLY A 3 -9.48 29.35 -0.99
CA GLY A 3 -9.67 29.87 0.36
C GLY A 3 -8.46 30.66 0.88
N LEU A 4 -7.26 30.29 0.43
CA LEU A 4 -6.00 30.93 0.79
C LEU A 4 -5.98 32.39 0.31
N THR A 5 -6.34 32.60 -0.96
CA THR A 5 -6.40 33.90 -1.62
C THR A 5 -7.32 34.85 -0.86
N ARG A 6 -8.47 34.36 -0.37
CA ARG A 6 -9.40 35.17 0.44
C ARG A 6 -8.85 35.52 1.81
N VAL A 7 -8.12 34.61 2.45
CA VAL A 7 -7.51 34.86 3.78
C VAL A 7 -6.37 35.87 3.66
N THR A 8 -5.47 35.69 2.69
CA THR A 8 -4.36 36.64 2.46
C THR A 8 -4.88 38.02 2.04
N GLN A 9 -5.94 38.08 1.22
CA GLN A 9 -6.59 39.34 0.88
C GLN A 9 -7.21 40.03 2.10
N ARG A 10 -7.84 39.27 3.01
CA ARG A 10 -8.39 39.81 4.26
C ARG A 10 -7.31 40.32 5.21
N ILE A 11 -6.19 39.61 5.35
CA ILE A 11 -5.03 40.04 6.14
C ILE A 11 -4.49 41.36 5.56
N ASN A 12 -4.24 41.43 4.24
CA ASN A 12 -3.79 42.66 3.57
C ASN A 12 -4.79 43.82 3.72
N THR A 13 -6.09 43.53 3.77
CA THR A 13 -7.13 44.55 3.97
C THR A 13 -7.12 45.09 5.40
N ILE A 14 -6.87 44.24 6.40
CA ILE A 14 -6.76 44.62 7.81
C ILE A 14 -5.49 45.45 8.05
N GLU A 15 -4.34 45.00 7.54
CA GLU A 15 -3.06 45.73 7.68
C GLU A 15 -3.14 47.15 7.10
N LYS A 16 -3.76 47.31 5.92
CA LYS A 16 -4.01 48.63 5.31
C LYS A 16 -4.97 49.50 6.12
N ARG A 17 -5.98 48.92 6.76
CA ARG A 17 -6.99 49.66 7.53
C ARG A 17 -6.46 50.17 8.87
N PHE A 18 -5.54 49.44 9.51
CA PHE A 18 -5.05 49.77 10.85
C PHE A 18 -3.65 50.41 10.86
N MET A 19 -3.05 50.70 9.69
CA MET A 19 -1.69 51.27 9.55
C MET A 19 -0.63 50.52 10.37
N ILE A 20 -0.85 49.23 10.59
CA ILE A 20 0.12 48.35 11.24
C ILE A 20 1.20 48.07 10.18
N PRO A 21 2.49 48.29 10.45
CA PRO A 21 3.53 47.95 9.50
C PRO A 21 3.44 46.47 9.17
N ALA A 22 3.30 46.14 7.87
CA ALA A 22 3.30 44.76 7.41
C ALA A 22 4.59 44.11 7.90
N ASN A 23 4.47 43.16 8.83
CA ASN A 23 5.62 42.41 9.32
C ASN A 23 5.77 41.22 8.36
N PRO A 24 6.72 41.21 7.41
CA PRO A 24 6.81 40.15 6.39
C PRO A 24 6.97 38.75 7.01
N THR A 25 7.42 38.69 8.26
CA THR A 25 7.52 37.48 9.09
C THR A 25 6.17 36.84 9.42
N SER A 26 5.06 37.60 9.54
CA SER A 26 3.75 37.06 9.94
C SER A 26 2.99 36.37 8.80
N ILE A 27 3.14 36.85 7.56
CA ILE A 27 2.49 36.23 6.38
C ILE A 27 3.19 34.92 5.99
N GLY A 28 4.53 34.89 6.02
CA GLY A 28 5.31 33.66 5.80
C GLY A 28 5.02 32.59 6.86
N ALA A 29 5.01 32.98 8.14
CA ALA A 29 4.70 32.07 9.24
C ALA A 29 3.30 31.45 9.14
N PHE A 30 2.29 32.19 8.66
CA PHE A 30 0.93 31.65 8.50
C PHE A 30 0.84 30.66 7.33
N ALA A 31 1.51 30.95 6.21
CA ALA A 31 1.57 30.04 5.07
C ALA A 31 2.26 28.71 5.44
N ASP A 32 3.35 28.79 6.20
CA ASP A 32 4.10 27.62 6.69
C ASP A 32 3.27 26.79 7.68
N VAL A 33 2.57 27.44 8.62
CA VAL A 33 1.66 26.77 9.57
C VAL A 33 0.53 26.05 8.84
N LEU A 34 -0.07 26.67 7.81
CA LEU A 34 -1.13 26.05 7.04
C LEU A 34 -0.61 24.89 6.16
N ALA A 35 0.57 25.04 5.55
CA ALA A 35 1.22 23.96 4.81
C ALA A 35 1.49 22.74 5.72
N GLY A 36 2.03 22.98 6.92
CA GLY A 36 2.23 21.96 7.94
C GLY A 36 0.93 21.28 8.39
N ALA A 37 -0.15 22.05 8.58
CA ALA A 37 -1.47 21.51 8.93
C ALA A 37 -2.07 20.63 7.81
N LYS A 38 -1.88 21.02 6.54
CA LYS A 38 -2.33 20.24 5.37
C LYS A 38 -1.55 18.95 5.23
N GLN A 39 -0.23 18.98 5.42
CA GLN A 39 0.62 17.78 5.41
C GLN A 39 0.26 16.82 6.54
N LYS A 40 0.04 17.33 7.77
CA LYS A 40 -0.37 16.52 8.92
C LYS A 40 -1.76 15.88 8.74
N SER A 41 -2.70 16.61 8.15
CA SER A 41 -4.03 16.07 7.83
C SER A 41 -3.95 14.98 6.75
N ALA A 42 -3.12 15.17 5.72
CA ALA A 42 -2.91 14.19 4.67
C ALA A 42 -2.22 12.92 5.18
N SER A 43 -1.18 13.05 6.01
CA SER A 43 -0.51 11.89 6.60
C SER A 43 -1.43 11.13 7.56
N THR A 44 -2.28 11.83 8.31
CA THR A 44 -3.30 11.20 9.16
C THR A 44 -4.32 10.41 8.31
N ALA A 45 -4.81 10.99 7.21
CA ALA A 45 -5.74 10.31 6.31
C ALA A 45 -5.11 9.08 5.62
N LEU A 46 -3.85 9.20 5.15
CA LEU A 46 -3.11 8.09 4.57
C LEU A 46 -2.89 6.95 5.56
N ASN A 47 -2.53 7.28 6.81
CA ASN A 47 -2.41 6.30 7.87
C ASN A 47 -3.75 5.58 8.09
N THR A 48 -4.85 6.32 8.28
CA THR A 48 -6.19 5.76 8.46
C THR A 48 -6.56 4.81 7.32
N ASN A 49 -6.24 5.18 6.08
CA ASN A 49 -6.45 4.31 4.92
C ASN A 49 -5.58 3.03 4.99
N LYS A 50 -4.30 3.13 5.32
CA LYS A 50 -3.46 1.93 5.48
C LYS A 50 -3.97 1.01 6.57
N GLN A 51 -4.53 1.55 7.67
CA GLN A 51 -5.12 0.73 8.72
C GLN A 51 -6.43 0.05 8.28
N SER A 52 -7.27 0.73 7.49
CA SER A 52 -8.47 0.07 6.93
C SER A 52 -8.09 -1.02 5.94
N ILE A 53 -7.10 -0.79 5.07
CA ILE A 53 -6.57 -1.79 4.13
C ILE A 53 -5.95 -2.97 4.88
N ALA A 54 -5.14 -2.73 5.92
CA ALA A 54 -4.60 -3.80 6.75
C ALA A 54 -5.71 -4.69 7.34
N LYS A 55 -6.80 -4.07 7.83
CA LYS A 55 -7.96 -4.80 8.37
C LYS A 55 -8.68 -5.62 7.29
N LEU A 56 -8.77 -5.12 6.06
CA LEU A 56 -9.30 -5.90 4.92
C LEU A 56 -8.43 -7.12 4.62
N VAL A 57 -7.10 -6.95 4.60
CA VAL A 57 -6.15 -8.06 4.44
C VAL A 57 -6.33 -9.10 5.54
N GLU A 58 -6.36 -8.68 6.80
CA GLU A 58 -6.57 -9.58 7.93
C GLU A 58 -7.92 -10.32 7.87
N THR A 59 -8.98 -9.62 7.46
CA THR A 59 -10.32 -10.21 7.33
C THR A 59 -10.34 -11.28 6.25
N SER A 60 -9.81 -10.97 5.06
CA SER A 60 -9.69 -11.91 3.95
C SER A 60 -8.80 -13.11 4.33
N ALA A 61 -7.66 -12.86 4.99
CA ALA A 61 -6.78 -13.93 5.47
C ALA A 61 -7.51 -14.92 6.39
N ARG A 62 -8.28 -14.42 7.36
CA ARG A 62 -9.10 -15.27 8.25
C ARG A 62 -10.16 -16.05 7.47
N GLN A 63 -10.84 -15.42 6.51
CA GLN A 63 -11.86 -16.09 5.69
C GLN A 63 -11.30 -17.27 4.89
N HIS A 64 -10.07 -17.16 4.39
CA HIS A 64 -9.43 -18.18 3.55
C HIS A 64 -8.47 -19.12 4.29
N GLY A 65 -8.38 -18.98 5.62
CA GLY A 65 -7.51 -19.81 6.46
C GLY A 65 -6.02 -19.59 6.21
N VAL A 66 -5.62 -18.34 5.97
CA VAL A 66 -4.22 -17.89 5.90
C VAL A 66 -3.89 -17.14 7.19
N ASP A 67 -2.67 -17.31 7.71
CA ASP A 67 -2.22 -16.51 8.86
C ASP A 67 -2.30 -15.01 8.52
N PRO A 68 -3.08 -14.20 9.27
CA PRO A 68 -3.20 -12.78 9.00
C PRO A 68 -1.88 -12.02 9.01
N LYS A 69 -0.91 -12.44 9.84
CA LYS A 69 0.43 -11.82 9.86
C LYS A 69 1.17 -12.06 8.56
N LEU A 70 1.10 -13.28 8.02
CA LEU A 70 1.74 -13.62 6.75
C LEU A 70 1.12 -12.83 5.59
N ALA A 71 -0.22 -12.80 5.52
CA ALA A 71 -0.92 -12.04 4.48
C ALA A 71 -0.59 -10.54 4.56
N LEU A 72 -0.51 -9.99 5.77
CA LEU A 72 -0.13 -8.59 5.98
C LEU A 72 1.33 -8.31 5.63
N ALA A 73 2.25 -9.22 5.94
CA ALA A 73 3.66 -9.12 5.57
C ALA A 73 3.85 -9.13 4.04
N VAL A 74 3.10 -9.98 3.32
CA VAL A 74 3.04 -9.99 1.85
C VAL A 74 2.49 -8.66 1.34
N ALA A 75 1.30 -8.22 1.77
CA ALA A 75 0.68 -6.97 1.31
C ALA A 75 1.57 -5.72 1.55
N ARG A 76 2.27 -5.67 2.69
CA ARG A 76 3.24 -4.61 2.98
C ARG A 76 4.44 -4.63 2.06
N THR A 77 4.94 -5.83 1.73
CA THR A 77 6.10 -5.99 0.84
C THR A 77 5.75 -5.68 -0.61
N GLU A 78 4.52 -6.01 -1.03
CA GLU A 78 4.04 -5.79 -2.40
C GLU A 78 3.81 -4.30 -2.71
N SER A 79 3.02 -3.61 -1.89
CA SER A 79 2.65 -2.21 -2.18
C SER A 79 2.81 -1.24 -1.01
N GLY A 80 3.19 -1.72 0.17
CA GLY A 80 3.14 -0.89 1.38
C GLY A 80 1.71 -0.51 1.78
N LEU A 81 0.73 -1.36 1.42
CA LEU A 81 -0.71 -1.17 1.60
C LEU A 81 -1.32 -0.06 0.72
N GLU A 82 -0.65 0.33 -0.36
CA GLU A 82 -1.18 1.27 -1.35
C GLU A 82 -2.15 0.56 -2.31
N THR A 83 -3.35 1.14 -2.50
CA THR A 83 -4.42 0.55 -3.33
C THR A 83 -4.23 0.81 -4.82
N ASN A 84 -3.57 1.91 -5.17
CA ASN A 84 -3.44 2.38 -6.55
C ASN A 84 -2.05 2.05 -7.15
N SER A 85 -1.30 1.13 -6.51
CA SER A 85 0.04 0.75 -6.94
C SER A 85 -0.01 -0.03 -8.25
N VAL A 86 0.82 0.36 -9.22
CA VAL A 86 1.03 -0.38 -10.47
C VAL A 86 2.54 -0.52 -10.70
N SER A 87 3.04 -1.74 -10.78
CA SER A 87 4.46 -1.97 -11.07
C SER A 87 4.78 -1.74 -12.55
N VAL A 88 6.08 -1.62 -12.87
CA VAL A 88 6.56 -1.53 -14.26
C VAL A 88 6.17 -2.77 -15.08
N ALA A 89 6.09 -3.93 -14.43
CA ALA A 89 5.66 -5.18 -15.06
C ALA A 89 4.13 -5.29 -15.22
N GLY A 90 3.36 -4.36 -14.63
CA GLY A 90 1.90 -4.33 -14.71
C GLY A 90 1.17 -5.03 -13.57
N ALA A 91 1.84 -5.36 -12.47
CA ALA A 91 1.19 -5.88 -11.26
C ALA A 91 0.38 -4.76 -10.59
N VAL A 92 -0.83 -5.07 -10.09
CA VAL A 92 -1.80 -4.06 -9.65
C VAL A 92 -2.22 -4.26 -8.19
N GLY A 93 -2.38 -3.13 -7.49
CA GLY A 93 -3.08 -3.02 -6.22
C GLY A 93 -2.28 -3.47 -5.00
N VAL A 94 -3.00 -3.71 -3.91
CA VAL A 94 -2.45 -4.00 -2.57
C VAL A 94 -1.61 -5.28 -2.56
N MET A 95 -2.07 -6.30 -3.28
CA MET A 95 -1.44 -7.62 -3.33
C MET A 95 -0.61 -7.83 -4.62
N GLN A 96 -0.43 -6.76 -5.42
CA GLN A 96 0.33 -6.74 -6.68
C GLN A 96 0.04 -7.96 -7.56
N LEU A 97 -1.24 -8.19 -7.86
CA LEU A 97 -1.63 -9.26 -8.77
C LEU A 97 -1.29 -8.88 -10.21
N MET A 98 -0.69 -9.82 -10.95
CA MET A 98 -0.65 -9.73 -12.41
C MET A 98 -2.06 -9.88 -12.98
N PRO A 99 -2.43 -9.17 -14.07
CA PRO A 99 -3.77 -9.25 -14.66
C PRO A 99 -4.20 -10.68 -15.01
N ASP A 100 -3.30 -11.48 -15.57
CA ASP A 100 -3.56 -12.87 -15.94
C ASP A 100 -3.85 -13.74 -14.71
N THR A 101 -3.09 -13.54 -13.64
CA THR A 101 -3.30 -14.21 -12.36
C THR A 101 -4.65 -13.83 -11.77
N ALA A 102 -5.00 -12.53 -11.75
CA ALA A 102 -6.28 -12.05 -11.26
C ALA A 102 -7.47 -12.67 -12.02
N ARG A 103 -7.40 -12.72 -13.36
CA ARG A 103 -8.40 -13.40 -14.19
C ARG A 103 -8.55 -14.87 -13.84
N SER A 104 -7.43 -15.58 -13.63
CA SER A 104 -7.46 -17.01 -13.25
C SER A 104 -8.09 -17.26 -11.88
N LEU A 105 -8.15 -16.24 -11.02
CA LEU A 105 -8.74 -16.29 -9.68
C LEU A 105 -10.20 -15.80 -9.66
N GLY A 106 -10.72 -15.34 -10.80
CA GLY A 106 -12.08 -14.80 -10.93
C GLY A 106 -12.27 -13.38 -10.40
N VAL A 107 -11.17 -12.63 -10.20
CA VAL A 107 -11.20 -11.20 -9.86
C VAL A 107 -11.79 -10.43 -11.05
N GLN A 108 -12.88 -9.70 -10.83
CA GLN A 108 -13.58 -8.95 -11.87
C GLN A 108 -12.99 -7.56 -12.02
N ASN A 109 -12.69 -6.90 -10.90
CA ASN A 109 -12.06 -5.59 -10.86
C ASN A 109 -10.77 -5.61 -10.03
N ILE A 110 -9.62 -5.75 -10.70
CA ILE A 110 -8.31 -5.82 -10.04
C ILE A 110 -7.89 -4.51 -9.35
N THR A 111 -8.51 -3.37 -9.69
CA THR A 111 -8.24 -2.07 -9.03
C THR A 111 -9.16 -1.83 -7.83
N ASP A 112 -10.21 -2.64 -7.64
CA ASP A 112 -10.98 -2.64 -6.41
C ASP A 112 -10.12 -3.28 -5.29
N PRO A 113 -9.87 -2.57 -4.17
CA PRO A 113 -9.00 -3.08 -3.12
C PRO A 113 -9.52 -4.38 -2.49
N GLN A 114 -10.84 -4.53 -2.34
CA GLN A 114 -11.41 -5.71 -1.70
C GLN A 114 -11.26 -6.94 -2.60
N GLU A 115 -11.56 -6.81 -3.90
CA GLU A 115 -11.34 -7.89 -4.87
C GLU A 115 -9.85 -8.23 -5.05
N ASN A 116 -8.98 -7.22 -5.11
CA ASN A 116 -7.54 -7.41 -5.21
C ASN A 116 -6.97 -8.18 -4.01
N ILE A 117 -7.38 -7.79 -2.79
CA ILE A 117 -6.97 -8.43 -1.54
C ILE A 117 -7.52 -9.86 -1.45
N ASP A 118 -8.80 -10.08 -1.76
CA ASP A 118 -9.40 -11.42 -1.79
C ASP A 118 -8.66 -12.35 -2.75
N GLY A 119 -8.44 -11.90 -3.99
CA GLY A 119 -7.69 -12.64 -4.99
C GLY A 119 -6.26 -12.96 -4.53
N GLY A 120 -5.54 -11.96 -4.00
CA GLY A 120 -4.17 -12.13 -3.51
C GLY A 120 -4.07 -13.13 -2.36
N VAL A 121 -4.97 -13.04 -1.37
CA VAL A 121 -4.99 -13.96 -0.24
C VAL A 121 -5.32 -15.39 -0.70
N ARG A 122 -6.27 -15.56 -1.61
CA ARG A 122 -6.57 -16.88 -2.21
C ARG A 122 -5.39 -17.45 -2.98
N TYR A 123 -4.64 -16.59 -3.68
CA TYR A 123 -3.42 -17.00 -4.37
C TYR A 123 -2.34 -17.44 -3.36
N LEU A 124 -2.13 -16.70 -2.27
CA LEU A 124 -1.23 -17.09 -1.20
C LEU A 124 -1.64 -18.41 -0.54
N ARG A 125 -2.95 -18.62 -0.29
CA ARG A 125 -3.50 -19.89 0.20
C ARG A 125 -3.20 -21.05 -0.74
N LYS A 126 -3.33 -20.81 -2.06
CA LYS A 126 -2.98 -21.79 -3.10
C LYS A 126 -1.49 -22.13 -3.06
N MET A 127 -0.61 -21.15 -2.85
CA MET A 127 0.83 -21.39 -2.72
C MET A 127 1.14 -22.21 -1.47
N LEU A 128 0.57 -21.86 -0.32
CA LEU A 128 0.71 -22.64 0.92
C LEU A 128 0.27 -24.10 0.72
N HIS A 129 -0.86 -24.32 0.05
CA HIS A 129 -1.31 -25.67 -0.28
C HIS A 129 -0.35 -26.41 -1.22
N THR A 130 0.13 -25.73 -2.26
CA THR A 130 1.03 -26.29 -3.28
C THR A 130 2.35 -26.76 -2.68
N PHE A 131 2.83 -26.09 -1.64
CA PHE A 131 4.08 -26.40 -0.95
C PHE A 131 3.89 -27.00 0.44
N ASN A 132 2.75 -27.67 0.69
CA ASN A 132 2.48 -28.43 1.92
C ASN A 132 2.65 -27.62 3.22
N GLY A 133 2.35 -26.32 3.19
CA GLY A 133 2.50 -25.43 4.34
C GLY A 133 3.90 -24.85 4.53
N ASP A 134 4.87 -25.15 3.66
CA ASP A 134 6.18 -24.50 3.67
C ASP A 134 6.01 -23.02 3.29
N VAL A 135 6.03 -22.16 4.30
CA VAL A 135 5.81 -20.72 4.16
C VAL A 135 6.87 -20.08 3.27
N VAL A 136 8.13 -20.50 3.40
CA VAL A 136 9.24 -19.91 2.63
C VAL A 136 9.06 -20.19 1.14
N LYS A 137 8.72 -21.44 0.78
CA LYS A 137 8.42 -21.80 -0.61
C LYS A 137 7.16 -21.13 -1.13
N ALA A 138 6.12 -21.01 -0.30
CA ALA A 138 4.88 -20.36 -0.68
C ALA A 138 5.09 -18.86 -0.99
N VAL A 139 5.85 -18.15 -0.15
CA VAL A 139 6.21 -16.75 -0.36
C VAL A 139 7.08 -16.59 -1.60
N ALA A 140 8.07 -17.46 -1.79
CA ALA A 140 8.89 -17.46 -3.00
C ALA A 140 8.05 -17.68 -4.27
N ALA A 141 7.08 -18.59 -4.21
CA ALA A 141 6.20 -18.92 -5.33
C ALA A 141 5.17 -17.84 -5.62
N TYR A 142 4.77 -17.06 -4.61
CA TYR A 142 3.93 -15.89 -4.79
C TYR A 142 4.62 -14.87 -5.71
N ASN A 143 5.92 -14.62 -5.47
CA ASN A 143 6.73 -13.66 -6.24
C ASN A 143 7.25 -14.22 -7.58
N ALA A 144 7.89 -15.40 -7.57
CA ALA A 144 8.58 -15.97 -8.73
C ALA A 144 7.74 -16.95 -9.55
N GLY A 145 6.54 -17.27 -9.08
CA GLY A 145 5.69 -18.33 -9.64
C GLY A 145 6.04 -19.73 -9.08
N PRO A 146 5.04 -20.62 -8.98
CA PRO A 146 5.22 -21.95 -8.40
C PRO A 146 6.11 -22.87 -9.24
N GLU A 147 6.12 -22.71 -10.56
CA GLU A 147 6.93 -23.57 -11.43
C GLU A 147 8.44 -23.34 -11.26
N ALA A 148 8.86 -22.09 -11.01
CA ALA A 148 10.24 -21.78 -10.67
C ALA A 148 10.63 -22.46 -9.35
N VAL A 149 9.82 -22.31 -8.30
CA VAL A 149 10.10 -22.91 -6.99
C VAL A 149 10.14 -24.44 -7.06
N LYS A 150 9.24 -25.07 -7.83
CA LYS A 150 9.29 -26.53 -8.08
C LYS A 150 10.57 -26.94 -8.78
N SER A 151 10.94 -26.24 -9.86
CA SER A 151 12.12 -26.55 -10.67
C SER A 151 13.43 -26.47 -9.86
N TYR A 152 13.52 -25.50 -8.95
CA TYR A 152 14.69 -25.34 -8.07
C TYR A 152 14.58 -26.11 -6.75
N GLY A 153 13.44 -26.74 -6.43
CA GLY A 153 13.20 -27.42 -5.15
C GLY A 153 13.12 -26.49 -3.93
N GLY A 154 13.04 -25.18 -4.13
CA GLY A 154 13.15 -24.16 -3.08
C GLY A 154 13.16 -22.74 -3.66
N VAL A 155 13.68 -21.78 -2.88
CA VAL A 155 13.78 -20.39 -3.34
C VAL A 155 14.70 -20.33 -4.57
N PRO A 156 14.22 -19.87 -5.75
CA PRO A 156 15.04 -19.80 -6.95
C PRO A 156 16.22 -18.83 -6.75
N PRO A 157 17.33 -18.98 -7.48
CA PRO A 157 18.52 -18.14 -7.37
C PRO A 157 18.34 -16.72 -7.95
N TYR A 158 17.11 -16.20 -7.96
CA TYR A 158 16.79 -14.85 -8.42
C TYR A 158 17.06 -13.84 -7.30
N PRO A 159 17.92 -12.82 -7.52
CA PRO A 159 18.24 -11.84 -6.48
C PRO A 159 17.01 -11.13 -5.91
N GLU A 160 16.04 -10.83 -6.78
CA GLU A 160 14.76 -10.22 -6.42
C GLU A 160 13.96 -11.13 -5.48
N THR A 161 13.75 -12.39 -5.85
CA THR A 161 12.97 -13.33 -5.04
C THR A 161 13.60 -13.62 -3.69
N LYS A 162 14.94 -13.75 -3.61
CA LYS A 162 15.64 -13.89 -2.32
C LYS A 162 15.42 -12.68 -1.42
N SER A 163 15.51 -11.48 -2.00
CA SER A 163 15.27 -10.23 -1.27
C SER A 163 13.81 -10.12 -0.82
N TYR A 164 12.87 -10.50 -1.68
CA TYR A 164 11.44 -10.52 -1.39
C TYR A 164 11.12 -11.46 -0.22
N VAL A 165 11.57 -12.72 -0.28
CA VAL A 165 11.40 -13.70 0.79
C VAL A 165 11.97 -13.15 2.11
N THR A 166 13.18 -12.61 2.07
CA THR A 166 13.81 -12.04 3.28
C THR A 166 12.97 -10.92 3.89
N LYS A 167 12.42 -10.02 3.07
CA LYS A 167 11.57 -8.90 3.52
C LYS A 167 10.24 -9.38 4.11
N VAL A 168 9.60 -10.38 3.50
CA VAL A 168 8.34 -10.93 4.03
C VAL A 168 8.60 -11.64 5.35
N MET A 169 9.63 -12.48 5.41
CA MET A 169 9.95 -13.26 6.61
C MET A 169 10.43 -12.39 7.78
N SER A 170 11.01 -11.22 7.55
CA SER A 170 11.36 -10.30 8.64
C SER A 170 10.17 -9.56 9.25
N GLN A 171 9.02 -9.60 8.58
CA GLN A 171 7.77 -8.96 9.01
C GLN A 171 6.72 -9.97 9.54
N PHE A 172 6.96 -11.28 9.37
CA PHE A 172 6.04 -12.38 9.71
C PHE A 172 6.35 -13.00 11.08
#